data_AF-A0A964IQJ4-F1
#
_entry.id   AF-A0A964IQJ4-F1
#
_cell.length_a   1.000
_cell.length_b   1.000
_cell.length_c   1.000
_cell.angle_alpha   90.00
_cell.angle_beta   90.00
_cell.angle_gamma   90.00
#
_symmetry.space_group_name_H-M   'P 1'
#
loop_
_entity.id
_entity.type
_entity.pdbx_description
1 polymer ?
#
loop_
_entity_poly.entity_id
_entity_poly.type
_entity_poly.pdbx_seq_one_letter_code
_entity_poly.pdbx_strand_id
1 'polypeptide(L)'
;MTSPFSQSPAMWNRSAWDWRSDEALAQVLDRGTLPDWREIYQRAKVDPGLRVRVHRLVLTVPLPLPRFWLSALASLGERVDVGESVPDYYSRTSV
;
A
#
# COMPACT_ATOMS: atom_id res chain seq x y z
N MET A 1 5.60 33.60 14.76
CA MET A 1 4.74 32.41 14.92
C MET A 1 4.97 31.53 13.71
N THR A 2 5.86 30.55 13.83
CA THR A 2 6.29 29.73 12.69
C THR A 2 6.42 28.30 13.18
N SER A 3 5.58 27.41 12.67
CA SER A 3 5.69 25.97 12.84
C SER A 3 4.71 25.29 11.88
N PRO A 4 4.94 24.03 11.49
CA PRO A 4 6.14 23.45 10.89
C PRO A 4 5.72 22.68 9.61
N PHE A 5 6.54 21.76 9.06
CA PHE A 5 6.26 20.94 7.86
C PHE A 5 6.56 21.60 6.50
N SER A 6 7.66 22.35 6.41
CA SER A 6 8.30 22.52 5.10
C SER A 6 9.00 21.21 4.74
N GLN A 7 8.43 20.51 3.76
CA GLN A 7 9.05 19.44 2.97
C GLN A 7 9.48 18.21 3.78
N SER A 8 8.57 17.25 3.94
CA SER A 8 9.02 15.85 3.86
C SER A 8 9.45 15.64 2.41
N PRO A 9 10.75 15.48 2.09
CA PRO A 9 11.12 15.01 0.79
C PRO A 9 10.55 13.60 0.72
N ALA A 10 9.47 13.41 -0.04
CA ALA A 10 9.04 12.07 -0.41
C ALA A 10 10.30 11.37 -0.92
N MET A 11 10.80 10.40 -0.15
CA MET A 11 12.13 9.78 -0.30
C MET A 11 12.30 9.02 -1.62
N TRP A 12 11.36 9.14 -2.53
CA TRP A 12 11.26 8.38 -3.75
C TRP A 12 11.41 9.36 -4.90
N ASN A 13 12.57 9.33 -5.54
CA ASN A 13 12.75 9.87 -6.87
C ASN A 13 11.64 9.28 -7.77
N ARG A 14 10.53 10.01 -7.98
CA ARG A 14 9.36 9.53 -8.75
C ARG A 14 9.72 9.07 -10.17
N SER A 15 10.86 9.51 -10.67
CA SER A 15 11.41 9.17 -11.99
C SER A 15 11.96 7.74 -12.11
N ALA A 16 12.22 7.05 -10.99
CA ALA A 16 12.87 5.73 -10.98
C ALA A 16 12.08 4.65 -10.22
N TRP A 17 10.82 4.94 -9.87
CA TRP A 17 10.00 3.99 -9.13
C TRP A 17 9.61 2.79 -10.00
N ASP A 18 10.20 1.63 -9.71
CA ASP A 18 9.85 0.39 -10.38
C ASP A 18 8.60 -0.23 -9.75
N TRP A 19 7.46 0.03 -10.41
CA TRP A 19 6.17 -0.57 -10.07
C TRP A 19 6.17 -2.10 -10.14
N ARG A 20 7.21 -2.73 -10.71
CA ARG A 20 7.37 -4.18 -10.80
C ARG A 20 8.02 -4.79 -9.56
N SER A 21 8.65 -4.01 -8.67
CA SER A 21 9.19 -4.52 -7.40
C SER A 21 8.08 -4.64 -6.34
N ASP A 22 8.00 -5.81 -5.71
CA ASP A 22 7.06 -6.07 -4.63
C ASP A 22 7.50 -5.42 -3.32
N GLU A 23 8.81 -5.32 -3.09
CA GLU A 23 9.40 -4.64 -1.93
C GLU A 23 9.11 -3.14 -1.98
N ALA A 24 9.29 -2.52 -3.15
CA ALA A 24 8.96 -1.13 -3.35
C ALA A 24 7.46 -0.91 -3.10
N LEU A 25 6.59 -1.70 -3.75
CA LEU A 25 5.15 -1.60 -3.56
C LEU A 25 4.76 -1.75 -2.08
N ALA A 26 5.32 -2.73 -1.35
CA ALA A 26 5.06 -2.91 0.08
C ALA A 26 5.47 -1.69 0.91
N GLN A 27 6.60 -1.04 0.62
CA GLN A 27 7.01 0.19 1.29
C GLN A 27 6.01 1.33 1.08
N VAL A 28 5.37 1.41 -0.09
CA VAL A 28 4.30 2.41 -0.32
C VAL A 28 3.06 2.09 0.47
N LEU A 29 2.66 0.82 0.51
CA LEU A 29 1.49 0.41 1.28
C LEU A 29 1.72 0.64 2.79
N ASP A 30 2.97 0.54 3.26
CA ASP A 30 3.37 0.77 4.65
C ASP A 30 3.49 2.26 5.01
N ARG A 31 4.25 3.05 4.24
CA ARG A 31 4.68 4.42 4.60
C ARG A 31 4.31 5.49 3.59
N GLY A 32 3.59 5.12 2.54
CA GLY A 32 3.15 6.04 1.51
C GLY A 32 2.19 7.08 2.04
N THR A 33 2.16 8.21 1.34
CA THR A 33 1.20 9.28 1.59
C THR A 33 -0.11 9.04 0.83
N LEU A 34 -1.18 9.75 1.18
CA LEU A 34 -2.46 9.67 0.45
C LEU A 34 -2.31 9.87 -1.07
N PRO A 35 -1.49 10.83 -1.58
CA PRO A 35 -1.17 10.90 -3.00
C PRO A 35 -0.60 9.62 -3.60
N ASP A 36 0.34 8.96 -2.91
CA ASP A 36 0.98 7.74 -3.40
C ASP A 36 -0.04 6.58 -3.45
N TRP A 37 -0.88 6.47 -2.42
CA TRP A 37 -1.96 5.47 -2.38
C TRP A 37 -3.01 5.71 -3.45
N ARG A 38 -3.35 6.99 -3.71
CA ARG A 38 -4.24 7.36 -4.80
C ARG A 38 -3.65 6.94 -6.15
N GLU A 39 -2.36 7.09 -6.36
CA GLU A 39 -1.70 6.67 -7.59
C GLU A 39 -1.76 5.15 -7.78
N ILE A 40 -1.48 4.37 -6.73
CA ILE A 40 -1.66 2.89 -6.74
C ILE A 40 -3.10 2.55 -7.14
N TYR A 41 -4.09 3.18 -6.49
CA TYR A 41 -5.49 2.91 -6.77
C TYR A 41 -5.89 3.23 -8.21
N GLN A 42 -5.43 4.36 -8.77
CA GLN A 42 -5.73 4.70 -10.17
C GLN A 42 -5.12 3.71 -11.15
N ARG A 43 -3.89 3.23 -10.90
CA ARG A 43 -3.24 2.21 -11.73
C ARG A 43 -3.96 0.85 -11.62
N ALA A 44 -4.34 0.46 -10.41
CA ALA A 44 -5.05 -0.79 -10.13
C ALA A 44 -6.41 -0.89 -10.85
N LYS A 45 -7.06 0.24 -11.18
CA LYS A 45 -8.29 0.24 -12.01
C LYS A 45 -8.07 -0.40 -13.37
N VAL A 46 -6.92 -0.17 -14.00
CA VAL A 46 -6.63 -0.62 -15.37
C VAL A 46 -5.66 -1.79 -15.44
N ASP A 47 -4.98 -2.12 -14.33
CA ASP A 47 -3.99 -3.19 -14.24
C ASP A 47 -4.44 -4.29 -13.26
N PRO A 48 -5.03 -5.40 -13.76
CA PRO A 48 -5.36 -6.56 -12.95
C PRO A 48 -4.14 -7.23 -12.29
N GLY A 49 -2.97 -7.19 -12.93
CA GLY A 49 -1.74 -7.78 -12.39
C GLY A 49 -1.28 -7.04 -11.13
N LEU A 50 -1.40 -5.71 -11.13
CA LEU A 50 -1.16 -4.90 -9.94
C LEU A 50 -2.13 -5.25 -8.81
N ARG A 51 -3.41 -5.46 -9.10
CA ARG A 51 -4.40 -5.86 -8.08
C ARG A 51 -4.05 -7.17 -7.41
N VAL A 52 -3.70 -8.20 -8.19
CA VAL A 52 -3.25 -9.49 -7.66
C VAL A 52 -2.02 -9.34 -6.77
N ARG A 53 -1.05 -8.49 -7.17
CA ARG A 53 0.17 -8.25 -6.39
C ARG A 53 -0.11 -7.51 -5.08
N VAL A 54 -0.92 -6.46 -5.11
CA VAL A 54 -1.36 -5.75 -3.89
C VAL A 54 -2.10 -6.71 -2.97
N HIS A 55 -3.02 -7.52 -3.50
CA HIS A 55 -3.76 -8.50 -2.71
C HIS A 55 -2.79 -9.46 -1.99
N ARG A 56 -1.85 -10.06 -2.73
CA ARG A 56 -0.84 -10.96 -2.17
C ARG A 56 0.00 -10.28 -1.08
N LEU A 57 0.44 -9.04 -1.31
CA LEU A 57 1.22 -8.29 -0.33
C LEU A 57 0.44 -8.02 0.95
N VAL A 58 -0.83 -7.65 0.84
CA VAL A 58 -1.70 -7.40 2.00
C VAL A 58 -1.89 -8.64 2.87
N LEU A 59 -1.87 -9.83 2.28
CA LEU A 59 -1.99 -11.10 2.99
C LEU A 59 -0.66 -11.64 3.53
N THR A 60 0.49 -11.14 3.06
CA THR A 60 1.81 -11.72 3.38
C THR A 60 2.73 -10.78 4.13
N VAL A 61 2.51 -9.48 4.04
CA VAL A 61 3.31 -8.45 4.69
C VAL A 61 2.47 -7.80 5.80
N PRO A 62 3.01 -7.63 7.02
CA PRO A 62 2.36 -6.82 8.03
C PRO A 62 2.32 -5.37 7.53
N LEU A 63 1.12 -4.90 7.20
CA LEU A 63 0.85 -3.53 6.77
C LEU A 63 0.00 -2.82 7.81
N PRO A 64 0.08 -1.49 7.93
CA PRO A 64 -0.68 -0.74 8.93
C PRO A 64 -2.19 -0.71 8.65
N LEU A 65 -2.60 -0.80 7.38
CA LEU A 65 -4.00 -0.69 6.94
C LEU A 65 -4.41 -1.82 5.98
N PRO A 66 -4.31 -3.10 6.36
CA PRO A 66 -4.54 -4.21 5.43
C PRO A 66 -6.00 -4.27 4.98
N ARG A 67 -6.95 -4.07 5.90
CA ARG A 67 -8.39 -4.08 5.62
C ARG A 67 -8.83 -2.96 4.68
N PHE A 68 -8.17 -1.81 4.74
CA PHE A 68 -8.40 -0.71 3.80
C PHE A 68 -8.06 -1.14 2.38
N TRP A 69 -6.89 -1.76 2.18
CA TRP A 69 -6.46 -2.24 0.87
C TRP A 69 -7.32 -3.39 0.34
N LEU A 70 -7.73 -4.33 1.20
CA LEU A 70 -8.71 -5.37 0.84
C LEU A 70 -10.03 -4.77 0.36
N SER A 71 -10.54 -3.76 1.07
CA SER A 71 -11.77 -3.06 0.69
C SER A 71 -11.61 -2.31 -0.64
N ALA A 72 -10.45 -1.66 -0.86
CA ALA A 72 -10.15 -0.97 -2.09
C ALA A 72 -10.00 -1.92 -3.29
N LEU A 73 -9.49 -3.14 -3.08
CA LEU A 73 -9.44 -4.16 -4.13
C LEU A 73 -10.83 -4.71 -4.45
N ALA A 74 -11.64 -4.96 -3.42
CA ALA A 74 -13.03 -5.40 -3.58
C ALA A 74 -13.86 -4.37 -4.38
N SER A 75 -13.66 -3.07 -4.14
CA SER A 75 -14.35 -2.01 -4.92
C SER A 75 -13.91 -1.94 -6.38
N LEU A 76 -12.73 -2.49 -6.72
CA LEU A 76 -12.23 -2.63 -8.09
C LEU A 76 -12.65 -3.95 -8.75
N GLY A 77 -13.47 -4.77 -8.07
CA GLY A 77 -14.00 -6.03 -8.59
C GLY A 77 -13.12 -7.25 -8.31
N GLU A 78 -12.06 -7.14 -7.50
CA GLU A 78 -11.33 -8.32 -7.04
C GLU A 78 -12.16 -9.15 -6.07
N ARG A 79 -12.02 -10.47 -6.17
CA ARG A 79 -12.59 -11.40 -5.20
C ARG A 79 -11.70 -11.41 -3.98
N VAL A 80 -12.14 -10.70 -2.94
CA VAL A 80 -11.43 -10.58 -1.67
C VAL A 80 -12.28 -11.20 -0.57
N ASP A 81 -11.67 -12.09 0.22
CA ASP A 81 -12.27 -12.54 1.46
C ASP A 81 -11.85 -11.60 2.59
N VAL A 82 -12.77 -10.75 3.04
CA VAL A 82 -12.52 -9.79 4.13
C VAL A 82 -12.37 -10.48 5.50
N GLY A 83 -12.75 -11.75 5.60
CA GLY A 83 -12.54 -12.59 6.77
C GLY A 83 -11.19 -13.31 6.79
N GLU A 84 -10.40 -13.19 5.72
CA GLU A 84 -9.09 -13.82 5.64
C GLU A 84 -8.13 -13.27 6.70
N SER A 85 -7.31 -14.17 7.26
CA SER A 85 -6.32 -13.79 8.26
C SER A 85 -5.26 -12.89 7.63
N VAL A 86 -5.06 -11.71 8.20
CA VAL A 86 -4.02 -10.76 7.78
C VAL A 86 -2.90 -10.72 8.82
N PRO A 87 -1.62 -10.57 8.42
CA PRO A 87 -0.52 -10.47 9.36
C PRO A 87 -0.70 -9.26 10.29
N ASP A 88 -0.44 -9.45 11.58
CA ASP A 88 -0.53 -8.37 12.56
C ASP A 88 0.72 -7.48 12.51
N TYR A 89 0.48 -6.21 12.17
CA TYR A 89 1.50 -5.16 12.06
C TYR A 89 2.20 -4.87 13.40
N TYR A 90 1.47 -4.93 14.51
CA TYR A 90 1.99 -4.51 15.82
C TYR A 90 2.70 -5.63 16.60
N SER A 91 2.51 -6.89 16.19
CA SER A 91 3.28 -8.02 16.73
C SER A 91 4.79 -7.91 16.51
N ARG A 92 5.25 -7.04 15.59
CA ARG A 92 6.68 -6.82 15.32
C ARG A 92 7.28 -5.65 16.10
N THR A 93 6.45 -4.81 16.73
CA THR A 93 6.86 -3.57 17.43
C THR A 93 6.84 -3.71 18.96
N SER A 94 6.43 -4.86 19.47
CA SER A 94 6.48 -5.19 20.90
C SER A 94 7.89 -5.67 21.26
N VAL A 95 8.79 -4.72 21.52
CA VAL A 95 10.09 -4.93 22.17
C VAL A 95 10.22 -3.93 23.32
#